data_AF-W7SXT0-F1
#
_entry.id   AF-W7SXT0-F1
#
_cell.length_a   1.000
_cell.length_b   1.000
_cell.length_c   1.000
_cell.angle_alpha   90.00
_cell.angle_beta   90.00
_cell.angle_gamma   90.00
#
_symmetry.space_group_name_H-M   'P 1'
#
loop_
_entity.id
_entity.type
_entity.pdbx_description
1 polymer ?
#
loop_
_entity_poly.entity_id
_entity_poly.type
_entity_poly.pdbx_seq_one_letter_code
_entity_poly.pdbx_strand_id
1 'polypeptide(L)'
;MARPERPLDAGDTPLLRFAADLRTLRGRAGNPTYRELSKLANYSTAVLCEAAGGRKFPSKAVTLAFVTACEGDTDEWATRWRKVADHLAPSRPEPDTERSPYPGLAAFQISDADRFFGRENLRKELLGHLREHRFIGVFGASGSGKSSLLRAGLAAAVTGPVVVMTPGADPLHECAARLSDLTGEVPAVLRAEFAADPTGLHRRISQALADRREDLLLVVDQFEEVFTLGADRAPFIDALVHAANAEGSRVRVVLGVRADFFGHCGSVPALREALRDRTVLVGAMTPEELREAVVRPATDAGLTIETALVNRILADAGKEAGALPLVSHALRETWQRRQGIALTLAAYEAAGGIQHAIARTAEAVFTRLDAEQQTVARQVFLRLVALGDEDTKRRLSRAELDAGSEAVLAALTASRLITVDQDHVEITHEALISHWPAARLAGRGPRGATHPPPAHRGHSRVEDAQPRRRRPVPGRPARTHPGLVAADTDPAQRRRAGVPRRQRRDQPPPVPPPRPSGRPAGGAARRGVRHDGVLAA
;
A
#
# COMPACT_ATOMS: atom_id res chain seq x y z
N MET A 1 2.09 55.44 24.11
CA MET A 1 2.43 54.21 24.87
C MET A 1 1.79 53.02 24.15
N ALA A 2 2.39 51.83 24.22
CA ALA A 2 1.71 50.61 23.77
C ALA A 2 0.58 50.24 24.74
N ARG A 3 -0.47 49.56 24.25
CA ARG A 3 -1.52 49.02 25.13
C ARG A 3 -0.92 47.90 25.97
N PRO A 4 -1.06 47.90 27.31
CA PRO A 4 -0.53 46.82 28.14
C PRO A 4 -1.18 45.50 27.77
N GLU A 5 -0.40 44.42 27.91
CA GLU A 5 -0.88 43.07 27.64
C GLU A 5 -1.96 42.67 28.64
N ARG A 6 -2.93 41.86 28.21
CA ARG A 6 -3.77 41.14 29.17
C ARG A 6 -2.89 40.16 29.96
N PRO A 7 -3.14 39.96 31.27
CA PRO A 7 -2.58 38.85 32.02
C PRO A 7 -2.77 37.52 31.29
N LEU A 8 -1.93 36.54 31.63
CA LEU A 8 -2.21 35.15 31.31
C LEU A 8 -3.31 34.65 32.25
N ASP A 9 -4.09 33.68 31.79
CA ASP A 9 -5.16 33.07 32.58
C ASP A 9 -4.55 32.24 33.74
N ALA A 10 -5.26 32.13 34.87
CA ALA A 10 -4.69 31.56 36.09
C ALA A 10 -4.55 30.02 36.02
N GLY A 11 -3.32 29.52 36.12
CA GLY A 11 -3.01 28.08 36.17
C GLY A 11 -1.56 27.77 35.78
N ASP A 12 -1.15 26.51 35.94
CA ASP A 12 0.21 26.02 35.61
C ASP A 12 0.19 25.01 34.45
N THR A 13 -0.56 25.29 33.37
CA THR A 13 -0.59 24.38 32.22
C THR A 13 0.71 24.50 31.39
N PRO A 14 1.11 23.44 30.64
CA PRO A 14 2.25 23.54 29.71
C PRO A 14 2.11 24.69 28.70
N LEU A 15 0.88 24.99 28.28
CA LEU A 15 0.56 26.11 27.38
C LEU A 15 0.78 27.48 28.05
N LEU A 16 0.30 27.66 29.29
CA LEU A 16 0.47 28.93 30.02
C LEU A 16 1.95 29.19 30.33
N ARG A 17 2.71 28.15 30.72
CA ARG A 17 4.17 28.23 30.86
C ARG A 17 4.86 28.63 29.55
N PHE A 18 4.54 27.98 28.44
CA PHE A 18 5.12 28.30 27.13
C PHE A 18 4.81 29.75 26.68
N ALA A 19 3.61 30.26 26.97
CA ALA A 19 3.26 31.66 26.69
C ALA A 19 3.99 32.65 27.62
N ALA A 20 4.21 32.30 28.89
CA ALA A 20 5.02 33.08 29.82
C ALA A 20 6.51 33.11 29.40
N ASP A 21 7.04 31.98 28.92
CA ASP A 21 8.38 31.88 28.35
C ASP A 21 8.55 32.84 27.15
N LEU A 22 7.58 32.90 26.22
CA LEU A 22 7.62 33.79 25.06
C LEU A 22 7.61 35.27 25.47
N ARG A 23 6.82 35.64 26.49
CA ARG A 23 6.86 37.00 27.06
C ARG A 23 8.19 37.30 27.75
N THR A 24 8.80 36.30 28.38
CA THR A 24 10.12 36.42 29.03
C THR A 24 11.23 36.61 28.00
N LEU A 25 11.20 35.87 26.90
CA LEU A 25 12.12 36.05 25.77
C LEU A 25 11.99 37.46 25.18
N ARG A 26 10.77 37.92 24.88
CA ARG A 26 10.52 39.29 24.41
C ARG A 26 10.99 40.33 25.43
N GLY A 27 10.88 40.04 26.73
CA GLY A 27 11.40 40.88 27.80
C GLY A 27 12.92 41.04 27.75
N ARG A 28 13.65 39.94 27.51
CA ARG A 28 15.11 39.96 27.30
C ARG A 28 15.51 40.72 26.03
N ALA A 29 14.71 40.61 24.97
CA ALA A 29 14.89 41.36 23.72
C ALA A 29 14.51 42.86 23.81
N GLY A 30 14.36 43.44 25.01
CA GLY A 30 14.04 44.87 25.20
C GLY A 30 12.55 45.23 25.13
N ASN A 31 11.64 44.25 25.18
CA ASN A 31 10.18 44.42 25.02
C ASN A 31 9.74 45.18 23.75
N PRO A 32 10.18 44.79 22.53
CA PRO A 32 9.62 45.31 21.29
C PRO A 32 8.10 45.09 21.23
N THR A 33 7.36 46.07 20.71
CA THR A 33 5.92 45.93 20.60
C THR A 33 5.54 44.89 19.55
N TYR A 34 4.34 44.33 19.64
CA TYR A 34 3.81 43.45 18.59
C TYR A 34 3.74 44.10 17.20
N ARG A 35 3.82 45.43 17.08
CA ARG A 35 3.89 46.15 15.80
C ARG A 35 5.32 46.18 15.23
N GLU A 36 6.34 46.15 16.07
CA GLU A 36 7.74 45.99 15.64
C GLU A 36 8.04 44.52 15.33
N LEU A 37 7.66 43.58 16.22
CA LEU A 37 7.76 42.15 15.95
C LEU A 37 7.03 41.74 14.66
N SER A 38 5.89 42.37 14.34
CA SER A 38 5.15 42.10 13.11
C SER A 38 5.97 42.43 11.83
N LYS A 39 6.84 43.44 11.87
CA LYS A 39 7.75 43.78 10.76
C LYS A 39 8.92 42.80 10.63
N LEU A 40 9.40 42.26 11.76
CA LEU A 40 10.57 41.37 11.81
C LEU A 40 10.20 39.92 11.51
N ALA A 41 9.07 39.45 12.06
CA ALA A 41 8.59 38.07 11.94
C ALA A 41 7.75 37.80 10.68
N ASN A 42 7.36 38.83 9.92
CA ASN A 42 6.42 38.75 8.79
C ASN A 42 5.04 38.12 9.12
N TYR A 43 4.65 38.13 10.40
CA TYR A 43 3.30 37.75 10.87
C TYR A 43 2.53 38.96 11.37
N SER A 44 1.19 38.88 11.40
CA SER A 44 0.37 39.99 11.89
C SER A 44 0.52 40.19 13.41
N THR A 45 0.38 41.45 13.84
CA THR A 45 0.30 41.86 15.26
C THR A 45 -0.68 41.00 16.07
N ALA A 46 -1.79 40.55 15.46
CA ALA A 46 -2.78 39.70 16.11
C ALA A 46 -2.26 38.27 16.36
N VAL A 47 -1.62 37.64 15.36
CA VAL A 47 -1.05 36.28 15.48
C VAL A 47 0.06 36.22 16.53
N LEU A 48 0.93 37.23 16.57
CA LEU A 48 2.01 37.31 17.55
C LEU A 48 1.48 37.54 18.99
N CYS A 49 0.41 38.34 19.12
CA CYS A 49 -0.28 38.56 20.41
C CYS A 49 -1.09 37.34 20.87
N GLU A 50 -1.61 36.52 19.93
CA GLU A 50 -2.25 35.23 20.24
C GLU A 50 -1.21 34.20 20.70
N ALA A 51 -0.04 34.13 20.05
CA ALA A 51 1.04 33.18 20.36
C ALA A 51 1.59 33.31 21.80
N ALA A 52 1.84 34.54 22.25
CA ALA A 52 2.18 34.83 23.66
C ALA A 52 0.93 35.09 24.54
N GLY A 53 -0.25 34.74 24.04
CA GLY A 53 -1.55 35.01 24.64
C GLY A 53 -2.08 33.93 25.58
N GLY A 54 -1.47 32.74 25.62
CA GLY A 54 -1.78 31.63 26.55
C GLY A 54 -3.05 30.83 26.25
N ARG A 55 -3.95 31.32 25.39
CA ARG A 55 -5.24 30.67 25.07
C ARG A 55 -5.19 29.63 23.96
N LYS A 56 -4.14 29.63 23.15
CA LYS A 56 -3.97 28.73 21.99
C LYS A 56 -2.49 28.44 21.78
N PHE A 57 -2.15 27.19 21.47
CA PHE A 57 -0.77 26.83 21.18
C PHE A 57 -0.38 27.33 19.78
N PRO A 58 0.67 28.16 19.62
CA PRO A 58 1.07 28.68 18.32
C PRO A 58 1.67 27.58 17.44
N SER A 59 1.61 27.75 16.12
CA SER A 59 2.32 26.85 15.20
C SER A 59 3.84 26.97 15.37
N LYS A 60 4.58 25.94 14.98
CA LYS A 60 6.06 25.99 15.01
C LYS A 60 6.60 27.16 14.17
N ALA A 61 6.00 27.44 13.02
CA ALA A 61 6.42 28.55 12.14
C ALA A 61 6.22 29.93 12.78
N VAL A 62 5.08 30.18 13.45
CA VAL A 62 4.84 31.42 14.20
C VAL A 62 5.79 31.52 15.40
N THR A 63 6.01 30.40 16.11
CA THR A 63 6.93 30.33 17.26
C THR A 63 8.35 30.70 16.84
N LEU A 64 8.89 30.07 15.79
CA LEU A 64 10.26 30.33 15.34
C LEU A 64 10.43 31.76 14.84
N ALA A 65 9.47 32.30 14.07
CA ALA A 65 9.54 33.68 13.61
C ALA A 65 9.44 34.70 14.76
N PHE A 66 8.67 34.42 15.82
CA PHE A 66 8.66 35.21 17.06
C PHE A 66 10.03 35.16 17.75
N VAL A 67 10.62 33.98 17.85
CA VAL A 67 11.92 33.74 18.52
C VAL A 67 13.06 34.42 17.76
N THR A 68 13.11 34.30 16.43
CA THR A 68 14.07 35.04 15.57
C THR A 68 13.89 36.56 15.70
N ALA A 69 12.64 37.05 15.74
CA ALA A 69 12.34 38.47 15.95
C ALA A 69 12.62 38.96 17.39
N CYS A 70 12.98 38.06 18.31
CA CYS A 70 13.46 38.36 19.66
C CYS A 70 14.91 37.88 19.90
N GLU A 71 15.67 37.62 18.82
CA GLU A 71 17.08 37.20 18.85
C GLU A 71 17.37 35.95 19.72
N GLY A 72 16.39 35.06 19.84
CA GLY A 72 16.50 33.80 20.60
C GLY A 72 16.96 32.59 19.76
N ASP A 73 17.45 31.56 20.46
CA ASP A 73 17.87 30.29 19.86
C ASP A 73 16.68 29.53 19.24
N THR A 74 16.68 29.39 17.91
CA THR A 74 15.59 28.71 17.18
C THR A 74 15.55 27.20 17.38
N ASP A 75 16.65 26.54 17.74
CA ASP A 75 16.71 25.08 17.90
C ASP A 75 16.40 24.63 19.33
N GLU A 76 16.78 25.41 20.35
CA GLU A 76 16.24 25.29 21.71
C GLU A 76 14.72 25.43 21.65
N TRP A 77 14.22 26.50 21.03
CA TRP A 77 12.78 26.76 20.93
C TRP A 77 12.03 25.79 20.04
N ALA A 78 12.63 25.27 18.95
CA ALA A 78 12.07 24.16 18.19
C ALA A 78 11.88 22.91 19.06
N THR A 79 12.77 22.68 20.01
CA THR A 79 12.75 21.52 20.90
C THR A 79 11.83 21.74 22.12
N ARG A 80 11.78 22.96 22.66
CA ARG A 80 10.79 23.39 23.67
C ARG A 80 9.37 23.28 23.14
N TRP A 81 9.14 23.79 21.91
CA TRP A 81 7.85 23.67 21.21
C TRP A 81 7.46 22.21 21.02
N ARG A 82 8.38 21.33 20.61
CA ARG A 82 8.12 19.88 20.48
C ARG A 82 7.65 19.28 21.81
N LYS A 83 8.42 19.46 22.90
CA LYS A 83 8.07 18.94 24.24
C LYS A 83 6.71 19.40 24.75
N VAL A 84 6.31 20.64 24.44
CA VAL A 84 4.99 21.18 24.81
C VAL A 84 3.90 20.68 23.87
N ALA A 85 4.17 20.50 22.57
CA ALA A 85 3.26 19.83 21.64
C ALA A 85 2.98 18.38 22.08
N ASP A 86 4.00 17.67 22.56
CA ASP A 86 3.89 16.30 23.07
C ASP A 86 3.09 16.22 24.40
N HIS A 87 3.11 17.28 25.22
CA HIS A 87 2.30 17.41 26.45
C HIS A 87 0.87 17.93 26.22
N LEU A 88 0.64 18.66 25.13
CA LEU A 88 -0.67 19.18 24.73
C LEU A 88 -1.37 18.27 23.70
N ALA A 89 -0.67 17.24 23.21
CA ALA A 89 -1.31 16.11 22.56
C ALA A 89 -2.32 15.49 23.55
N PRO A 90 -3.57 15.24 23.12
CA PRO A 90 -4.57 14.68 24.02
C PRO A 90 -4.10 13.30 24.51
N SER A 91 -4.34 13.01 25.79
CA SER A 91 -4.19 11.67 26.35
C SER A 91 -4.83 10.67 25.40
N ARG A 92 -4.05 9.71 24.91
CA ARG A 92 -4.48 8.71 23.93
C ARG A 92 -5.80 8.10 24.44
N PRO A 93 -6.93 8.22 23.71
CA PRO A 93 -8.19 7.66 24.17
C PRO A 93 -8.02 6.15 24.37
N GLU A 94 -8.68 5.59 25.39
CA GLU A 94 -8.61 4.16 25.65
C GLU A 94 -9.10 3.37 24.42
N PRO A 95 -8.50 2.20 24.13
CA PRO A 95 -8.62 1.56 22.83
C PRO A 95 -9.92 0.77 22.68
N ASP A 96 -11.06 1.46 22.53
CA ASP A 96 -12.29 0.83 22.05
C ASP A 96 -13.12 1.69 21.06
N THR A 97 -13.88 0.98 20.22
CA THR A 97 -14.89 1.44 19.24
C THR A 97 -14.45 2.24 18.00
N GLU A 98 -13.62 3.29 18.08
CA GLU A 98 -13.26 4.06 16.86
C GLU A 98 -12.08 3.44 16.07
N ARG A 99 -12.41 2.58 15.10
CA ARG A 99 -11.47 2.19 14.04
C ARG A 99 -11.25 3.37 13.07
N SER A 100 -9.99 3.74 12.83
CA SER A 100 -9.60 4.66 11.75
C SER A 100 -10.27 4.27 10.42
N PRO A 101 -10.95 5.18 9.72
CA PRO A 101 -11.59 4.86 8.45
C PRO A 101 -10.58 4.53 7.34
N TYR A 102 -9.32 4.95 7.51
CA TYR A 102 -8.20 4.60 6.65
C TYR A 102 -7.38 3.44 7.26
N PRO A 103 -7.12 2.35 6.51
CA PRO A 103 -6.42 1.18 7.04
C PRO A 103 -4.92 1.46 7.31
N GLY A 104 -4.33 2.46 6.65
CA GLY A 104 -2.89 2.72 6.64
C GLY A 104 -2.21 2.02 5.47
N LEU A 105 -1.02 1.45 5.70
CA LEU A 105 -0.27 0.70 4.67
C LEU A 105 -0.94 -0.60 4.22
N ALA A 106 -1.81 -1.17 5.04
CA ALA A 106 -2.55 -2.40 4.72
C ALA A 106 -3.61 -2.14 3.63
N ALA A 107 -3.79 -3.11 2.72
CA ALA A 107 -4.92 -3.12 1.81
C ALA A 107 -6.26 -3.21 2.57
N PHE A 108 -7.32 -2.61 2.02
CA PHE A 108 -8.67 -2.78 2.54
C PHE A 108 -9.10 -4.25 2.42
N GLN A 109 -9.66 -4.81 3.48
CA GLN A 109 -10.15 -6.20 3.51
C GLN A 109 -11.63 -6.28 3.10
N ILE A 110 -12.16 -7.50 2.98
CA ILE A 110 -13.59 -7.74 2.66
C ILE A 110 -14.49 -7.02 3.68
N SER A 111 -14.09 -7.00 4.96
CA SER A 111 -14.74 -6.30 6.06
C SER A 111 -14.47 -4.79 6.15
N ASP A 112 -13.79 -4.20 5.16
CA ASP A 112 -13.59 -2.75 5.00
C ASP A 112 -14.31 -2.17 3.76
N ALA A 113 -15.23 -2.94 3.16
CA ALA A 113 -16.01 -2.52 1.99
C ALA A 113 -16.95 -1.33 2.26
N ASP A 114 -17.36 -1.15 3.53
CA ASP A 114 -18.09 0.01 4.04
C ASP A 114 -17.31 1.33 3.93
N ARG A 115 -15.98 1.26 3.84
CA ARG A 115 -15.05 2.40 3.78
C ARG A 115 -14.27 2.46 2.47
N PHE A 116 -14.59 1.61 1.48
CA PHE A 116 -13.86 1.53 0.21
C PHE A 116 -14.57 2.27 -0.93
N PHE A 117 -14.09 3.48 -1.22
CA PHE A 117 -14.65 4.40 -2.22
C PHE A 117 -13.62 4.85 -3.27
N GLY A 118 -14.10 5.53 -4.31
CA GLY A 118 -13.26 6.06 -5.39
C GLY A 118 -12.87 5.03 -6.45
N ARG A 119 -13.53 3.87 -6.50
CA ARG A 119 -13.32 2.81 -7.52
C ARG A 119 -14.63 2.17 -7.99
N GLU A 120 -15.75 2.86 -7.79
CA GLU A 120 -17.11 2.40 -8.10
C GLU A 120 -17.27 1.96 -9.56
N ASN A 121 -16.65 2.68 -10.50
CA ASN A 121 -16.66 2.36 -11.92
C ASN A 121 -15.90 1.06 -12.22
N LEU A 122 -14.66 0.97 -11.76
CA LEU A 122 -13.78 -0.19 -11.98
C LEU A 122 -14.31 -1.46 -11.27
N ARG A 123 -14.97 -1.30 -10.11
CA ARG A 123 -15.73 -2.37 -9.44
C ARG A 123 -16.92 -2.83 -10.29
N LYS A 124 -17.68 -1.89 -10.88
CA LYS A 124 -18.81 -2.21 -11.76
C LYS A 124 -18.37 -2.92 -13.04
N GLU A 125 -17.24 -2.53 -13.61
CA GLU A 125 -16.59 -3.16 -14.76
C GLU A 125 -16.17 -4.61 -14.45
N LEU A 126 -15.43 -4.83 -13.35
CA LEU A 126 -15.06 -6.18 -12.88
C LEU A 126 -16.29 -7.07 -12.62
N LEU A 127 -17.34 -6.53 -12.00
CA LEU A 127 -18.61 -7.24 -11.80
C LEU A 127 -19.38 -7.45 -13.11
N GLY A 128 -19.11 -6.69 -14.17
CA GLY A 128 -19.59 -6.93 -15.53
C GLY A 128 -18.94 -8.18 -16.11
N HIS A 129 -17.62 -8.13 -16.28
CA HIS A 129 -16.84 -9.28 -16.77
C HIS A 129 -17.05 -10.55 -15.93
N LEU A 130 -17.22 -10.45 -14.60
CA LEU A 130 -17.51 -11.62 -13.75
C LEU A 130 -18.86 -12.29 -14.02
N ARG A 131 -19.80 -11.65 -14.73
CA ARG A 131 -21.04 -12.32 -15.18
C ARG A 131 -20.79 -13.11 -16.46
N GLU A 132 -20.11 -12.48 -17.41
CA GLU A 132 -19.86 -12.98 -18.77
C GLU A 132 -18.73 -14.01 -18.85
N HIS A 133 -17.80 -14.00 -17.89
CA HIS A 133 -16.60 -14.84 -17.89
C HIS A 133 -16.34 -15.51 -16.54
N ARG A 134 -15.71 -16.68 -16.59
CA ARG A 134 -15.26 -17.46 -15.41
C ARG A 134 -13.78 -17.29 -15.09
N PHE A 135 -13.00 -16.61 -15.93
CA PHE A 135 -11.57 -16.35 -15.73
C PHE A 135 -11.25 -14.92 -16.14
N ILE A 136 -10.61 -14.14 -15.24
CA ILE A 136 -10.30 -12.71 -15.46
C ILE A 136 -8.90 -12.41 -14.89
N GLY A 137 -8.13 -11.57 -15.60
CA GLY A 137 -6.89 -10.99 -15.07
C GLY A 137 -7.02 -9.52 -14.74
N VAL A 138 -6.62 -9.13 -13.54
CA VAL A 138 -6.66 -7.76 -13.03
C VAL A 138 -5.22 -7.28 -12.87
N PHE A 139 -4.77 -6.44 -13.80
CA PHE A 139 -3.37 -6.02 -13.90
C PHE A 139 -3.20 -4.57 -13.43
N GLY A 140 -2.17 -4.29 -12.65
CA GLY A 140 -1.86 -2.93 -12.22
C GLY A 140 -0.56 -2.84 -11.44
N ALA A 141 0.07 -1.65 -11.44
CA ALA A 141 1.33 -1.40 -10.75
C ALA A 141 1.25 -1.69 -9.23
N SER A 142 2.39 -1.85 -8.57
CA SER A 142 2.43 -1.87 -7.09
C SER A 142 1.84 -0.57 -6.53
N GLY A 143 1.16 -0.64 -5.38
CA GLY A 143 0.45 0.49 -4.78
C GLY A 143 -0.77 1.05 -5.56
N SER A 144 -1.18 0.49 -6.70
CA SER A 144 -2.34 0.95 -7.50
C SER A 144 -3.72 0.75 -6.84
N GLY A 145 -3.77 0.09 -5.68
CA GLY A 145 -5.00 -0.27 -4.98
C GLY A 145 -5.63 -1.59 -5.43
N LYS A 146 -5.02 -2.33 -6.38
CA LYS A 146 -5.46 -3.65 -6.88
C LYS A 146 -5.91 -4.62 -5.76
N SER A 147 -5.08 -4.83 -4.75
CA SER A 147 -5.36 -5.74 -3.63
C SER A 147 -6.56 -5.31 -2.76
N SER A 148 -6.79 -4.00 -2.63
CA SER A 148 -7.99 -3.43 -1.97
C SER A 148 -9.24 -3.59 -2.85
N LEU A 149 -9.11 -3.33 -4.15
CA LEU A 149 -10.19 -3.50 -5.13
C LEU A 149 -10.66 -4.95 -5.21
N LEU A 150 -9.76 -5.93 -5.17
CA LEU A 150 -10.10 -7.34 -5.19
C LEU A 150 -10.81 -7.82 -3.91
N ARG A 151 -10.45 -7.28 -2.74
CA ARG A 151 -11.03 -7.66 -1.43
C ARG A 151 -12.27 -6.83 -1.08
N ALA A 152 -12.08 -5.54 -0.81
CA ALA A 152 -13.14 -4.63 -0.39
C ALA A 152 -14.08 -4.19 -1.54
N GLY A 153 -13.60 -4.23 -2.78
CA GLY A 153 -14.40 -3.90 -3.96
C GLY A 153 -15.15 -5.10 -4.54
N LEU A 154 -14.43 -6.18 -4.87
CA LEU A 154 -14.94 -7.30 -5.66
C LEU A 154 -15.49 -8.43 -4.79
N ALA A 155 -14.66 -9.01 -3.92
CA ALA A 155 -15.05 -10.11 -3.03
C ALA A 155 -16.24 -9.73 -2.12
N ALA A 156 -16.20 -8.54 -1.52
CA ALA A 156 -17.29 -8.04 -0.67
C ALA A 156 -18.60 -7.72 -1.42
N ALA A 157 -18.59 -7.70 -2.76
CA ALA A 157 -19.77 -7.44 -3.59
C ALA A 157 -20.40 -8.74 -4.16
N VAL A 158 -19.85 -9.90 -3.84
CA VAL A 158 -20.36 -11.22 -4.26
C VAL A 158 -21.08 -11.90 -3.09
N THR A 159 -22.26 -12.47 -3.36
CA THR A 159 -23.11 -13.13 -2.35
C THR A 159 -22.82 -14.63 -2.16
N GLY A 160 -22.03 -15.21 -3.06
CA GLY A 160 -21.58 -16.60 -2.98
C GLY A 160 -20.42 -16.78 -2.00
N PRO A 161 -19.94 -18.03 -1.82
CA PRO A 161 -18.68 -18.26 -1.13
C PRO A 161 -17.54 -17.56 -1.89
N VAL A 162 -16.59 -17.00 -1.13
CA VAL A 162 -15.41 -16.34 -1.68
C VAL A 162 -14.17 -16.85 -0.97
N VAL A 163 -13.16 -17.21 -1.74
CA VAL A 163 -11.83 -17.61 -1.26
C VAL A 163 -10.83 -16.62 -1.82
N VAL A 164 -10.00 -16.03 -0.95
CA VAL A 164 -8.91 -15.14 -1.35
C VAL A 164 -7.61 -15.78 -0.90
N MET A 165 -6.69 -15.99 -1.83
CA MET A 165 -5.38 -16.58 -1.59
C MET A 165 -4.26 -15.73 -2.18
N THR A 166 -3.04 -16.04 -1.75
CA THR A 166 -1.78 -15.54 -2.30
C THR A 166 -0.88 -16.75 -2.55
N PRO A 167 -0.19 -16.88 -3.70
CA PRO A 167 0.46 -18.14 -4.09
C PRO A 167 1.60 -18.63 -3.18
N GLY A 168 2.43 -17.72 -2.65
CA GLY A 168 3.63 -18.10 -1.90
C GLY A 168 4.62 -18.95 -2.70
N ALA A 169 5.43 -19.73 -1.99
CA ALA A 169 6.39 -20.67 -2.58
C ALA A 169 5.75 -22.02 -3.01
N ASP A 170 4.54 -22.32 -2.52
CA ASP A 170 3.81 -23.56 -2.78
C ASP A 170 2.32 -23.25 -3.08
N PRO A 171 1.99 -22.88 -4.33
CA PRO A 171 0.65 -22.40 -4.67
C PRO A 171 -0.45 -23.46 -4.49
N LEU A 172 -0.11 -24.74 -4.60
CA LEU A 172 -1.05 -25.84 -4.36
C LEU A 172 -1.35 -26.03 -2.88
N HIS A 173 -0.36 -25.85 -2.00
CA HIS A 173 -0.57 -25.88 -0.56
C HIS A 173 -1.43 -24.70 -0.08
N GLU A 174 -1.12 -23.46 -0.50
CA GLU A 174 -1.95 -22.29 -0.17
C GLU A 174 -3.38 -22.45 -0.71
N CYS A 175 -3.56 -22.92 -1.96
CA CYS A 175 -4.89 -23.16 -2.52
C CYS A 175 -5.68 -24.19 -1.68
N ALA A 176 -5.05 -25.31 -1.31
CA ALA A 176 -5.65 -26.34 -0.48
C ALA A 176 -5.99 -25.84 0.95
N ALA A 177 -5.08 -25.11 1.59
CA ALA A 177 -5.27 -24.56 2.93
C ALA A 177 -6.37 -23.49 2.99
N ARG A 178 -6.62 -22.76 1.89
CA ARG A 178 -7.73 -21.79 1.79
C ARG A 178 -9.06 -22.43 1.35
N LEU A 179 -9.06 -23.71 0.99
CA LEU A 179 -10.25 -24.47 0.56
C LEU A 179 -10.72 -25.54 1.55
N SER A 180 -9.94 -25.87 2.59
CA SER A 180 -10.34 -26.84 3.63
C SER A 180 -11.69 -26.49 4.26
N ASP A 181 -11.86 -25.24 4.65
CA ASP A 181 -13.07 -24.77 5.37
C ASP A 181 -14.33 -24.80 4.50
N LEU A 182 -14.17 -24.73 3.17
CA LEU A 182 -15.26 -24.84 2.20
C LEU A 182 -15.59 -26.30 1.87
N THR A 183 -14.58 -27.18 1.85
CA THR A 183 -14.68 -28.57 1.38
C THR A 183 -14.86 -29.59 2.50
N GLY A 184 -14.51 -29.25 3.75
CA GLY A 184 -14.42 -30.17 4.88
C GLY A 184 -13.19 -31.10 4.84
N GLU A 185 -12.27 -30.90 3.89
CA GLU A 185 -11.15 -31.81 3.61
C GLU A 185 -9.81 -31.32 4.15
N VAL A 186 -8.92 -32.27 4.43
CA VAL A 186 -7.58 -31.97 5.00
C VAL A 186 -6.69 -31.33 3.92
N PRO A 187 -6.00 -30.19 4.18
CA PRO A 187 -5.18 -29.50 3.19
C PRO A 187 -4.12 -30.38 2.49
N ALA A 188 -3.53 -31.35 3.21
CA ALA A 188 -2.55 -32.28 2.62
C ALA A 188 -3.17 -33.19 1.54
N VAL A 189 -4.42 -33.62 1.73
CA VAL A 189 -5.16 -34.49 0.78
C VAL A 189 -5.55 -33.68 -0.46
N LEU A 190 -6.12 -32.48 -0.26
CA LEU A 190 -6.45 -31.55 -1.34
C LEU A 190 -5.21 -31.19 -2.17
N ARG A 191 -4.10 -30.84 -1.52
CA ARG A 191 -2.83 -30.50 -2.19
C ARG A 191 -2.29 -31.66 -3.03
N ALA A 192 -2.38 -32.89 -2.53
CA ALA A 192 -1.94 -34.07 -3.28
C ALA A 192 -2.84 -34.35 -4.49
N GLU A 193 -4.16 -34.20 -4.36
CA GLU A 193 -5.10 -34.38 -5.46
C GLU A 193 -4.92 -33.29 -6.54
N PHE A 194 -4.78 -32.03 -6.15
CA PHE A 194 -4.58 -30.91 -7.08
C PHE A 194 -3.22 -30.96 -7.80
N ALA A 195 -2.21 -31.62 -7.20
CA ALA A 195 -0.92 -31.87 -7.84
C ALA A 195 -0.97 -33.02 -8.87
N ALA A 196 -1.80 -34.04 -8.60
CA ALA A 196 -1.91 -35.24 -9.44
C ALA A 196 -2.91 -35.11 -10.60
N ASP A 197 -3.95 -34.27 -10.44
CA ASP A 197 -5.04 -34.13 -11.40
C ASP A 197 -5.54 -32.67 -11.50
N PRO A 198 -5.39 -31.98 -12.66
CA PRO A 198 -5.95 -30.66 -12.90
C PRO A 198 -7.48 -30.57 -12.71
N THR A 199 -8.21 -31.68 -12.83
CA THR A 199 -9.66 -31.70 -12.56
C THR A 199 -10.00 -31.74 -11.08
N GLY A 200 -9.06 -32.10 -10.19
CA GLY A 200 -9.28 -32.22 -8.75
C GLY A 200 -9.86 -30.96 -8.11
N LEU A 201 -9.32 -29.79 -8.45
CA LEU A 201 -9.82 -28.49 -7.96
C LEU A 201 -11.29 -28.26 -8.36
N HIS A 202 -11.63 -28.54 -9.63
CA HIS A 202 -13.01 -28.46 -10.12
C HIS A 202 -13.94 -29.45 -9.39
N ARG A 203 -13.51 -30.72 -9.28
CA ARG A 203 -14.31 -31.80 -8.67
C ARG A 203 -14.63 -31.50 -7.21
N ARG A 204 -13.65 -31.07 -6.41
CA ARG A 204 -13.84 -30.74 -4.99
C ARG A 204 -14.70 -29.51 -4.76
N ILE A 205 -14.55 -28.44 -5.55
CA ILE A 205 -15.43 -27.27 -5.44
C ILE A 205 -16.86 -27.65 -5.87
N SER A 206 -17.03 -28.41 -6.95
CA SER A 206 -18.36 -28.81 -7.43
C SER A 206 -19.11 -29.70 -6.42
N GLN A 207 -18.39 -30.56 -5.69
CA GLN A 207 -18.92 -31.33 -4.56
C GLN A 207 -19.32 -30.41 -3.39
N ALA A 208 -18.41 -29.53 -2.94
CA ALA A 208 -18.64 -28.61 -1.81
C ALA A 208 -19.77 -27.58 -2.04
N LEU A 209 -20.09 -27.30 -3.31
CA LEU A 209 -21.17 -26.40 -3.71
C LEU A 209 -22.48 -27.10 -4.06
N ALA A 210 -22.58 -28.44 -3.99
CA ALA A 210 -23.71 -29.22 -4.53
C ALA A 210 -25.09 -28.66 -4.11
N ASP A 211 -25.30 -28.41 -2.81
CA ASP A 211 -26.57 -27.90 -2.26
C ASP A 211 -26.72 -26.36 -2.31
N ARG A 212 -25.67 -25.63 -2.73
CA ARG A 212 -25.69 -24.16 -2.88
C ARG A 212 -26.18 -23.77 -4.27
N ARG A 213 -26.62 -22.52 -4.47
CA ARG A 213 -26.99 -21.99 -5.80
C ARG A 213 -25.93 -21.08 -6.42
N GLU A 214 -25.00 -20.61 -5.59
CA GLU A 214 -24.01 -19.60 -5.91
C GLU A 214 -22.73 -20.25 -6.46
N ASP A 215 -22.00 -19.52 -7.30
CA ASP A 215 -20.64 -19.89 -7.70
C ASP A 215 -19.62 -19.49 -6.62
N LEU A 216 -18.50 -20.22 -6.53
CA LEU A 216 -17.32 -19.78 -5.79
C LEU A 216 -16.57 -18.70 -6.59
N LEU A 217 -16.30 -17.56 -5.96
CA LEU A 217 -15.26 -16.64 -6.41
C LEU A 217 -13.92 -17.03 -5.78
N LEU A 218 -12.94 -17.42 -6.59
CA LEU A 218 -11.56 -17.66 -6.19
C LEU A 218 -10.67 -16.50 -6.66
N VAL A 219 -10.21 -15.67 -5.73
CA VAL A 219 -9.28 -14.58 -5.97
C VAL A 219 -7.87 -15.05 -5.65
N VAL A 220 -6.96 -14.97 -6.63
CA VAL A 220 -5.53 -15.25 -6.46
C VAL A 220 -4.78 -13.94 -6.63
N ASP A 221 -4.52 -13.23 -5.53
CA ASP A 221 -3.85 -11.92 -5.52
C ASP A 221 -2.34 -12.04 -5.29
N GLN A 222 -1.57 -11.13 -5.87
CA GLN A 222 -0.12 -11.23 -6.06
C GLN A 222 0.30 -12.48 -6.86
N PHE A 223 -0.42 -12.75 -7.96
CA PHE A 223 -0.19 -13.91 -8.83
C PHE A 223 1.23 -13.97 -9.40
N GLU A 224 1.94 -12.84 -9.49
CA GLU A 224 3.38 -12.75 -9.79
C GLU A 224 4.26 -13.72 -8.98
N GLU A 225 3.88 -14.07 -7.74
CA GLU A 225 4.60 -15.04 -6.90
C GLU A 225 4.73 -16.44 -7.55
N VAL A 226 3.80 -16.83 -8.43
CA VAL A 226 3.87 -18.07 -9.23
C VAL A 226 5.07 -18.09 -10.20
N PHE A 227 5.60 -16.92 -10.56
CA PHE A 227 6.76 -16.78 -11.45
C PHE A 227 8.07 -16.52 -10.71
N THR A 228 8.03 -16.01 -9.47
CA THR A 228 9.22 -15.59 -8.70
C THR A 228 9.55 -16.48 -7.50
N LEU A 229 8.56 -17.12 -6.86
CA LEU A 229 8.71 -17.95 -5.66
C LEU A 229 8.29 -19.40 -5.87
N GLY A 230 7.27 -19.64 -6.70
CA GLY A 230 6.57 -20.92 -6.78
C GLY A 230 7.35 -22.09 -7.42
N ALA A 231 7.48 -23.19 -6.66
CA ALA A 231 7.61 -24.52 -7.26
C ALA A 231 6.28 -24.96 -7.91
N ASP A 232 6.32 -25.97 -8.78
CA ASP A 232 5.15 -26.64 -9.39
C ASP A 232 4.07 -25.72 -9.98
N ARG A 233 4.50 -24.59 -10.55
CA ARG A 233 3.60 -23.57 -11.16
C ARG A 233 2.66 -24.09 -12.24
N ALA A 234 3.05 -25.13 -12.98
CA ALA A 234 2.25 -25.64 -14.11
C ALA A 234 0.97 -26.36 -13.64
N PRO A 235 1.03 -27.43 -12.80
CA PRO A 235 -0.16 -28.02 -12.19
C PRO A 235 -1.13 -27.00 -11.55
N PHE A 236 -0.62 -25.98 -10.83
CA PHE A 236 -1.47 -24.94 -10.25
C PHE A 236 -2.20 -24.10 -11.31
N ILE A 237 -1.49 -23.65 -12.36
CA ILE A 237 -2.08 -22.91 -13.47
C ILE A 237 -3.12 -23.77 -14.22
N ASP A 238 -2.78 -25.02 -14.51
CA ASP A 238 -3.65 -25.92 -15.26
C ASP A 238 -4.92 -26.26 -14.44
N ALA A 239 -4.79 -26.45 -13.13
CA ALA A 239 -5.93 -26.62 -12.22
C ALA A 239 -6.84 -25.37 -12.17
N LEU A 240 -6.27 -24.16 -12.07
CA LEU A 240 -7.06 -22.90 -12.09
C LEU A 240 -7.79 -22.70 -13.43
N VAL A 241 -7.11 -22.93 -14.55
CA VAL A 241 -7.68 -22.76 -15.89
C VAL A 241 -8.73 -23.83 -16.16
N HIS A 242 -8.49 -25.09 -15.77
CA HIS A 242 -9.50 -26.14 -15.87
C HIS A 242 -10.72 -25.83 -14.98
N ALA A 243 -10.52 -25.44 -13.72
CA ALA A 243 -11.60 -25.13 -12.79
C ALA A 243 -12.56 -24.04 -13.30
N ALA A 244 -12.06 -23.02 -14.01
CA ALA A 244 -12.90 -22.00 -14.62
C ALA A 244 -13.59 -22.42 -15.93
N ASN A 245 -12.99 -23.33 -16.72
CA ASN A 245 -13.46 -23.66 -18.08
C ASN A 245 -14.15 -25.03 -18.20
N ALA A 246 -14.18 -25.85 -17.14
CA ALA A 246 -14.90 -27.12 -17.12
C ALA A 246 -16.40 -26.96 -17.44
N GLU A 247 -16.99 -27.96 -18.09
CA GLU A 247 -18.43 -27.97 -18.37
C GLU A 247 -19.22 -27.97 -17.06
N GLY A 248 -20.27 -27.13 -16.99
CA GLY A 248 -21.02 -26.95 -15.74
C GLY A 248 -20.21 -26.32 -14.59
N SER A 249 -19.02 -25.77 -14.84
CA SER A 249 -18.17 -25.15 -13.80
C SER A 249 -18.97 -24.18 -12.93
N ARG A 250 -18.67 -24.23 -11.63
CA ARG A 250 -19.19 -23.35 -10.58
C ARG A 250 -18.12 -22.47 -9.93
N VAL A 251 -16.99 -22.31 -10.63
CA VAL A 251 -15.84 -21.51 -10.18
C VAL A 251 -15.74 -20.25 -11.03
N ARG A 252 -15.36 -19.13 -10.41
CA ARG A 252 -14.92 -17.90 -11.10
C ARG A 252 -13.56 -17.51 -10.55
N VAL A 253 -12.54 -17.53 -11.39
CA VAL A 253 -11.15 -17.26 -11.03
C VAL A 253 -10.80 -15.82 -11.41
N VAL A 254 -10.23 -15.07 -10.47
CA VAL A 254 -9.74 -13.70 -10.70
C VAL A 254 -8.29 -13.61 -10.24
N LEU A 255 -7.37 -13.36 -11.18
CA LEU A 255 -5.95 -13.20 -10.90
C LEU A 255 -5.64 -11.72 -10.65
N GLY A 256 -5.10 -11.38 -9.48
CA GLY A 256 -4.51 -10.06 -9.20
C GLY A 256 -3.02 -10.08 -9.51
N VAL A 257 -2.59 -9.39 -10.57
CA VAL A 257 -1.21 -9.46 -11.08
C VAL A 257 -0.54 -8.07 -11.15
N ARG A 258 0.76 -7.94 -10.88
CA ARG A 258 1.51 -6.72 -11.28
C ARG A 258 1.56 -6.61 -12.82
N ALA A 259 1.63 -5.40 -13.35
CA ALA A 259 1.48 -5.13 -14.79
C ALA A 259 2.72 -5.53 -15.63
N ASP A 260 3.91 -5.45 -15.05
CA ASP A 260 5.17 -6.00 -15.58
C ASP A 260 5.10 -7.52 -15.81
N PHE A 261 4.40 -8.27 -14.94
CA PHE A 261 4.19 -9.71 -15.10
C PHE A 261 3.16 -10.11 -16.18
N PHE A 262 2.55 -9.17 -16.91
CA PHE A 262 1.66 -9.47 -18.04
C PHE A 262 2.36 -10.31 -19.13
N GLY A 263 3.63 -10.01 -19.44
CA GLY A 263 4.42 -10.78 -20.41
C GLY A 263 4.65 -12.24 -19.98
N HIS A 264 4.85 -12.47 -18.68
CA HIS A 264 4.99 -13.82 -18.11
C HIS A 264 3.68 -14.61 -18.26
N CYS A 265 2.52 -14.01 -17.96
CA CYS A 265 1.22 -14.62 -18.23
C CYS A 265 1.01 -14.98 -19.71
N GLY A 266 1.39 -14.09 -20.64
CA GLY A 266 1.29 -14.34 -22.08
C GLY A 266 2.20 -15.48 -22.60
N SER A 267 3.32 -15.76 -21.92
CA SER A 267 4.21 -16.87 -22.26
C SER A 267 3.60 -18.25 -21.99
N VAL A 268 2.68 -18.36 -21.02
CA VAL A 268 2.03 -19.61 -20.64
C VAL A 268 0.79 -19.83 -21.51
N PRO A 269 0.70 -20.91 -22.33
CA PRO A 269 -0.40 -21.07 -23.28
C PRO A 269 -1.79 -21.10 -22.64
N ALA A 270 -1.94 -21.78 -21.50
CA ALA A 270 -3.21 -21.88 -20.78
C ALA A 270 -3.71 -20.52 -20.29
N LEU A 271 -2.83 -19.71 -19.67
CA LEU A 271 -3.16 -18.34 -19.24
C LEU A 271 -3.44 -17.42 -20.43
N ARG A 272 -2.66 -17.52 -21.51
CA ARG A 272 -2.82 -16.67 -22.70
C ARG A 272 -4.19 -16.83 -23.37
N GLU A 273 -4.74 -18.05 -23.43
CA GLU A 273 -6.13 -18.24 -23.88
C GLU A 273 -7.15 -17.88 -22.80
N ALA A 274 -6.92 -18.27 -21.53
CA ALA A 274 -7.87 -18.02 -20.45
C ALA A 274 -8.10 -16.51 -20.17
N LEU A 275 -7.07 -15.67 -20.38
CA LEU A 275 -7.07 -14.22 -20.22
C LEU A 275 -7.43 -13.43 -21.49
N ARG A 276 -7.60 -14.11 -22.63
CA ARG A 276 -7.81 -13.45 -23.94
C ARG A 276 -9.06 -12.59 -23.92
N ASP A 277 -8.89 -11.29 -24.14
CA ASP A 277 -9.93 -10.25 -24.08
C ASP A 277 -10.70 -10.18 -22.73
N ARG A 278 -10.09 -10.72 -21.65
CA ARG A 278 -10.66 -10.86 -20.30
C ARG A 278 -9.77 -10.21 -19.24
N THR A 279 -9.25 -9.02 -19.55
CA THR A 279 -8.33 -8.30 -18.66
C THR A 279 -8.84 -6.90 -18.33
N VAL A 280 -8.64 -6.49 -17.07
CA VAL A 280 -9.01 -5.18 -16.54
C VAL A 280 -7.76 -4.50 -15.98
N LEU A 281 -7.57 -3.22 -16.30
CA LEU A 281 -6.37 -2.46 -15.97
C LEU A 281 -6.61 -1.49 -14.79
N VAL A 282 -5.97 -1.74 -13.67
CA VAL A 282 -5.98 -0.87 -12.48
C VAL A 282 -4.94 0.24 -12.65
N GLY A 283 -5.32 1.30 -13.35
CA GLY A 283 -4.54 2.53 -13.48
C GLY A 283 -4.43 3.31 -12.15
N ALA A 284 -3.83 4.50 -12.20
CA ALA A 284 -3.92 5.45 -11.09
C ALA A 284 -5.39 5.85 -10.81
N MET A 285 -5.66 6.46 -9.65
CA MET A 285 -6.95 7.13 -9.41
C MET A 285 -6.97 8.47 -10.16
N THR A 286 -8.12 8.88 -10.68
CA THR A 286 -8.33 10.28 -11.09
C THR A 286 -8.34 11.20 -9.84
N PRO A 287 -8.19 12.52 -9.99
CA PRO A 287 -8.33 13.45 -8.86
C PRO A 287 -9.71 13.40 -8.18
N GLU A 288 -10.74 12.94 -8.90
CA GLU A 288 -12.11 12.73 -8.42
C GLU A 288 -12.20 11.41 -7.66
N GLU A 289 -11.73 10.31 -8.25
CA GLU A 289 -11.64 9.01 -7.57
C GLU A 289 -10.86 9.11 -6.25
N LEU A 290 -9.71 9.79 -6.27
CA LEU A 290 -8.88 10.00 -5.08
C LEU A 290 -9.57 10.93 -4.07
N ARG A 291 -10.33 11.94 -4.52
CA ARG A 291 -11.11 12.81 -3.63
C ARG A 291 -12.21 12.02 -2.92
N GLU A 292 -12.93 11.15 -3.61
CA GLU A 292 -13.95 10.28 -3.01
C GLU A 292 -13.32 9.32 -2.00
N ALA A 293 -12.20 8.68 -2.36
CA ALA A 293 -11.42 7.79 -1.49
C ALA A 293 -10.82 8.51 -0.25
N VAL A 294 -10.60 9.82 -0.31
CA VAL A 294 -10.16 10.64 0.82
C VAL A 294 -11.34 11.07 1.69
N VAL A 295 -12.39 11.64 1.08
CA VAL A 295 -13.43 12.39 1.80
C VAL A 295 -14.50 11.47 2.40
N ARG A 296 -15.01 10.52 1.63
CA ARG A 296 -16.15 9.70 2.04
C ARG A 296 -15.89 8.78 3.25
N PRO A 297 -14.73 8.10 3.39
CA PRO A 297 -14.49 7.27 4.57
C PRO A 297 -14.52 8.08 5.88
N ALA A 298 -14.14 9.35 5.84
CA ALA A 298 -14.23 10.24 6.98
C ALA A 298 -15.67 10.73 7.22
N THR A 299 -16.37 11.17 6.16
CA THR A 299 -17.76 11.65 6.27
C THR A 299 -18.71 10.57 6.78
N ASP A 300 -18.59 9.35 6.27
CA ASP A 300 -19.42 8.21 6.69
C ASP A 300 -19.05 7.74 8.11
N ALA A 301 -17.85 8.09 8.60
CA ALA A 301 -17.40 7.93 10.00
C ALA A 301 -17.68 9.17 10.90
N GLY A 302 -18.48 10.14 10.44
CA GLY A 302 -18.86 11.33 11.23
C GLY A 302 -17.77 12.40 11.41
N LEU A 303 -16.66 12.30 10.66
CA LEU A 303 -15.53 13.22 10.71
C LEU A 303 -15.65 14.33 9.67
N THR A 304 -15.02 15.47 9.94
CA THR A 304 -14.87 16.58 8.99
C THR A 304 -13.43 16.64 8.46
N ILE A 305 -13.28 17.07 7.19
CA ILE A 305 -11.97 17.29 6.55
C ILE A 305 -11.89 18.74 6.09
N GLU A 306 -10.76 19.39 6.32
CA GLU A 306 -10.47 20.70 5.73
C GLU A 306 -10.27 20.58 4.20
N THR A 307 -10.93 21.44 3.41
CA THR A 307 -10.73 21.49 1.95
C THR A 307 -9.25 21.73 1.56
N ALA A 308 -8.50 22.44 2.41
CA ALA A 308 -7.06 22.63 2.26
C ALA A 308 -6.26 21.31 2.36
N LEU A 309 -6.68 20.39 3.26
CA LEU A 309 -6.09 19.06 3.39
C LEU A 309 -6.38 18.20 2.15
N VAL A 310 -7.62 18.19 1.63
CA VAL A 310 -7.96 17.46 0.40
C VAL A 310 -7.08 17.94 -0.77
N ASN A 311 -7.03 19.25 -0.98
CA ASN A 311 -6.26 19.84 -2.08
C ASN A 311 -4.75 19.57 -1.92
N ARG A 312 -4.22 19.56 -0.68
CA ARG A 312 -2.83 19.19 -0.39
C ARG A 312 -2.56 17.72 -0.74
N ILE A 313 -3.42 16.80 -0.31
CA ILE A 313 -3.27 15.35 -0.58
C ILE A 313 -3.30 15.08 -2.08
N LEU A 314 -4.24 15.67 -2.83
CA LEU A 314 -4.31 15.52 -4.29
C LEU A 314 -3.04 16.04 -4.98
N ALA A 315 -2.52 17.20 -4.55
CA ALA A 315 -1.31 17.80 -5.10
C ALA A 315 0.00 17.12 -4.70
N ASP A 316 0.03 16.36 -3.60
CA ASP A 316 1.17 15.53 -3.21
C ASP A 316 1.10 14.15 -3.88
N ALA A 317 -0.06 13.50 -3.91
CA ALA A 317 -0.24 12.16 -4.49
C ALA A 317 -0.08 12.12 -6.02
N GLY A 318 -0.47 13.17 -6.74
CA GLY A 318 -0.38 13.25 -8.21
C GLY A 318 1.04 13.29 -8.78
N LYS A 319 2.08 13.17 -7.94
CA LYS A 319 3.50 13.19 -8.34
C LYS A 319 4.11 11.80 -8.49
N GLU A 320 3.47 10.75 -7.96
CA GLU A 320 4.10 9.44 -7.77
C GLU A 320 3.21 8.25 -8.15
N ALA A 321 3.79 7.29 -8.88
CA ALA A 321 3.15 6.01 -9.15
C ALA A 321 3.04 5.19 -7.86
N GLY A 322 1.89 4.55 -7.62
CA GLY A 322 1.69 3.69 -6.45
C GLY A 322 1.48 4.43 -5.12
N ALA A 323 1.22 5.74 -5.13
CA ALA A 323 1.11 6.56 -3.92
C ALA A 323 -0.08 6.25 -2.97
N LEU A 324 -1.06 5.43 -3.35
CA LEU A 324 -2.29 5.24 -2.56
C LEU A 324 -2.06 4.69 -1.12
N PRO A 325 -1.12 3.76 -0.87
CA PRO A 325 -0.80 3.31 0.50
C PRO A 325 -0.09 4.41 1.31
N LEU A 326 0.71 5.28 0.66
CA LEU A 326 1.28 6.47 1.30
C LEU A 326 0.17 7.45 1.72
N VAL A 327 -0.81 7.70 0.85
CA VAL A 327 -2.00 8.53 1.11
C VAL A 327 -2.78 7.98 2.30
N SER A 328 -3.13 6.68 2.26
CA SER A 328 -3.86 5.98 3.33
C SER A 328 -3.11 6.03 4.67
N HIS A 329 -1.77 5.89 4.66
CA HIS A 329 -0.96 6.03 5.86
C HIS A 329 -0.91 7.46 6.39
N ALA A 330 -0.66 8.45 5.54
CA ALA A 330 -0.65 9.86 5.96
C ALA A 330 -2.03 10.31 6.49
N LEU A 331 -3.13 9.82 5.92
CA LEU A 331 -4.49 10.03 6.42
C LEU A 331 -4.72 9.36 7.79
N ARG A 332 -4.28 8.11 7.98
CA ARG A 332 -4.32 7.40 9.27
C ARG A 332 -3.49 8.11 10.34
N GLU A 333 -2.34 8.66 9.99
CA GLU A 333 -1.50 9.46 10.89
C GLU A 333 -2.13 10.85 11.18
N THR A 334 -2.82 11.45 10.21
CA THR A 334 -3.63 12.67 10.40
C THR A 334 -4.81 12.41 11.34
N TRP A 335 -5.50 11.28 11.20
CA TRP A 335 -6.61 10.85 12.05
C TRP A 335 -6.19 10.59 13.51
N GLN A 336 -4.99 10.05 13.74
CA GLN A 336 -4.41 9.93 15.09
C GLN A 336 -4.07 11.28 15.73
N ARG A 337 -3.96 12.36 14.93
CA ARG A 337 -3.62 13.72 15.37
C ARG A 337 -4.79 14.71 15.17
N ARG A 338 -6.01 14.19 15.00
CA ARG A 338 -7.24 14.96 14.74
C ARG A 338 -7.61 15.86 15.92
N GLN A 339 -8.32 16.95 15.63
CA GLN A 339 -8.82 17.89 16.65
C GLN A 339 -10.33 17.68 16.80
N GLY A 340 -10.73 16.87 17.78
CA GLY A 340 -12.10 16.37 17.88
C GLY A 340 -12.45 15.54 16.64
N ILE A 341 -13.50 15.93 15.91
CA ILE A 341 -13.89 15.28 14.65
C ILE A 341 -13.12 15.79 13.41
N ALA A 342 -12.26 16.80 13.55
CA ALA A 342 -11.65 17.49 12.41
C ALA A 342 -10.27 16.93 12.00
N LEU A 343 -10.16 16.50 10.75
CA LEU A 343 -8.93 16.18 10.04
C LEU A 343 -8.38 17.45 9.37
N THR A 344 -7.28 17.97 9.90
CA THR A 344 -6.72 19.28 9.53
C THR A 344 -5.42 19.16 8.74
N LEU A 345 -5.15 20.17 7.90
CA LEU A 345 -3.87 20.30 7.20
C LEU A 345 -2.70 20.37 8.19
N ALA A 346 -2.88 21.05 9.31
CA ALA A 346 -1.87 21.14 10.37
C ALA A 346 -1.53 19.76 10.97
N ALA A 347 -2.50 18.86 11.12
CA ALA A 347 -2.26 17.49 11.60
C ALA A 347 -1.51 16.62 10.55
N TYR A 348 -1.81 16.80 9.26
CA TYR A 348 -1.11 16.15 8.15
C TYR A 348 0.34 16.63 8.01
N GLU A 349 0.58 17.94 8.11
CA GLU A 349 1.93 18.50 8.11
C GLU A 349 2.71 18.12 9.37
N ALA A 350 2.06 18.03 10.53
CA ALA A 350 2.65 17.51 11.75
C ALA A 350 3.01 16.01 11.65
N ALA A 351 2.22 15.19 10.94
CA ALA A 351 2.58 13.82 10.60
C ALA A 351 3.78 13.76 9.63
N GLY A 352 3.89 14.72 8.70
CA GLY A 352 4.98 14.85 7.72
C GLY A 352 4.54 14.67 6.26
N GLY A 353 3.23 14.61 6.02
CA GLY A 353 2.63 14.34 4.73
C GLY A 353 2.94 12.95 4.16
N ILE A 354 2.48 12.71 2.93
CA ILE A 354 2.63 11.45 2.17
C ILE A 354 4.05 10.87 2.24
N GLN A 355 5.07 11.70 1.96
CA GLN A 355 6.47 11.26 1.89
C GLN A 355 7.06 10.84 3.23
N HIS A 356 6.93 11.68 4.27
CA HIS A 356 7.66 11.47 5.51
C HIS A 356 6.87 10.72 6.58
N ALA A 357 5.55 10.49 6.39
CA ALA A 357 4.73 9.79 7.37
C ALA A 357 5.25 8.35 7.64
N ILE A 358 5.58 7.56 6.61
CA ILE A 358 6.14 6.21 6.81
C ILE A 358 7.50 6.28 7.50
N ALA A 359 8.41 7.09 6.95
CA ALA A 359 9.77 7.24 7.49
C ALA A 359 9.74 7.63 8.97
N ARG A 360 8.86 8.56 9.36
CA ARG A 360 8.67 8.99 10.75
C ARG A 360 7.99 7.94 11.61
N THR A 361 6.98 7.20 11.12
CA THR A 361 6.38 6.10 11.89
C THR A 361 7.43 5.03 12.17
N ALA A 362 8.20 4.62 11.16
CA ALA A 362 9.25 3.61 11.31
C ALA A 362 10.37 4.07 12.24
N GLU A 363 10.88 5.28 12.07
CA GLU A 363 11.93 5.85 12.94
C GLU A 363 11.42 6.04 14.38
N ALA A 364 10.18 6.48 14.59
CA ALA A 364 9.58 6.67 15.92
C ALA A 364 9.25 5.34 16.64
N VAL A 365 9.13 4.22 15.92
CA VAL A 365 9.07 2.88 16.52
C VAL A 365 10.48 2.40 16.82
N PHE A 366 11.38 2.49 15.85
CA PHE A 366 12.77 2.03 15.99
C PHE A 366 13.52 2.72 17.13
N THR A 367 13.37 4.04 17.28
CA THR A 367 13.99 4.82 18.37
C THR A 367 13.36 4.61 19.76
N ARG A 368 12.25 3.85 19.85
CA ARG A 368 11.66 3.41 21.13
C ARG A 368 12.11 2.01 21.56
N LEU A 369 12.67 1.24 20.64
CA LEU A 369 13.30 -0.04 20.95
C LEU A 369 14.66 0.20 21.63
N ASP A 370 15.06 -0.68 22.55
CA ASP A 370 16.41 -0.67 23.13
C ASP A 370 17.49 -1.09 22.09
N ALA A 371 18.77 -1.05 22.47
CA ALA A 371 19.88 -1.33 21.54
C ALA A 371 19.92 -2.79 21.03
N GLU A 372 19.43 -3.75 21.80
CA GLU A 372 19.36 -5.16 21.42
C GLU A 372 18.17 -5.38 20.48
N GLN A 373 16.99 -4.88 20.87
CA GLN A 373 15.78 -4.86 20.05
C GLN A 373 15.98 -4.11 18.71
N GLN A 374 16.73 -3.01 18.69
CA GLN A 374 17.11 -2.30 17.46
C GLN A 374 18.00 -3.15 16.55
N THR A 375 18.87 -4.00 17.13
CA THR A 375 19.72 -4.91 16.36
C THR A 375 18.90 -6.04 15.75
N VAL A 376 18.02 -6.66 16.52
CA VAL A 376 17.05 -7.66 16.04
C VAL A 376 16.13 -7.07 14.97
N ALA A 377 15.61 -5.85 15.16
CA ALA A 377 14.78 -5.17 14.16
C ALA A 377 15.49 -5.01 12.81
N ARG A 378 16.78 -4.63 12.80
CA ARG A 378 17.59 -4.55 11.57
C ARG A 378 17.73 -5.91 10.90
N GLN A 379 17.98 -6.98 11.66
CA GLN A 379 18.10 -8.34 11.15
C GLN A 379 16.78 -8.84 10.53
N VAL A 380 15.65 -8.60 11.21
CA VAL A 380 14.30 -8.91 10.70
C VAL A 380 14.03 -8.15 9.40
N PHE A 381 14.26 -6.83 9.35
CA PHE A 381 14.03 -6.05 8.12
C PHE A 381 14.92 -6.48 6.95
N LEU A 382 16.20 -6.83 7.18
CA LEU A 382 17.07 -7.38 6.12
C LEU A 382 16.54 -8.70 5.53
N ARG A 383 15.84 -9.52 6.32
CA ARG A 383 15.30 -10.82 5.90
C ARG A 383 13.93 -10.72 5.23
N LEU A 384 13.20 -9.63 5.49
CA LEU A 384 11.92 -9.28 4.86
C LEU A 384 12.07 -8.50 3.55
N VAL A 385 13.29 -8.25 3.08
CA VAL A 385 13.59 -7.56 1.81
C VAL A 385 14.39 -8.47 0.89
N ALA A 386 13.93 -8.62 -0.35
CA ALA A 386 14.71 -9.19 -1.44
C ALA A 386 15.35 -8.05 -2.25
N LEU A 387 16.68 -7.97 -2.22
CA LEU A 387 17.47 -6.96 -2.94
C LEU A 387 17.61 -7.37 -4.42
N GLY A 388 17.30 -6.45 -5.34
CA GLY A 388 17.36 -6.65 -6.79
C GLY A 388 17.47 -5.31 -7.53
N ASP A 389 17.10 -5.28 -8.82
CA ASP A 389 17.01 -4.02 -9.58
C ASP A 389 15.90 -3.10 -9.04
N GLU A 390 14.81 -3.70 -8.50
CA GLU A 390 13.93 -3.08 -7.52
C GLU A 390 14.03 -3.86 -6.19
N ASP A 391 14.07 -3.17 -5.05
CA ASP A 391 13.94 -3.83 -3.74
C ASP A 391 12.47 -4.28 -3.55
N THR A 392 12.25 -5.58 -3.33
CA THR A 392 10.91 -6.16 -3.17
C THR A 392 10.69 -6.74 -1.77
N LYS A 393 9.44 -6.88 -1.33
CA LYS A 393 9.14 -7.54 -0.05
C LYS A 393 9.35 -9.06 -0.15
N ARG A 394 9.83 -9.68 0.93
CA ARG A 394 9.92 -11.13 1.11
C ARG A 394 9.05 -11.59 2.28
N ARG A 395 8.39 -12.74 2.13
CA ARG A 395 7.79 -13.51 3.23
C ARG A 395 8.86 -14.29 3.98
N LEU A 396 8.82 -14.21 5.31
CA LEU A 396 9.71 -14.93 6.22
C LEU A 396 8.87 -15.89 7.06
N SER A 397 9.28 -17.15 7.21
CA SER A 397 8.60 -18.06 8.14
C SER A 397 8.96 -17.69 9.58
N ARG A 398 7.97 -17.71 10.48
CA ARG A 398 8.17 -17.48 11.91
C ARG A 398 9.10 -18.50 12.55
N ALA A 399 9.18 -19.71 12.00
CA ALA A 399 10.11 -20.74 12.45
C ALA A 399 11.59 -20.39 12.16
N GLU A 400 11.88 -19.42 11.29
CA GLU A 400 13.24 -18.94 11.07
C GLU A 400 13.66 -17.76 11.98
N LEU A 401 12.76 -17.25 12.83
CA LEU A 401 13.01 -16.03 13.64
C LEU A 401 13.66 -16.36 14.98
N ASP A 402 14.63 -15.53 15.37
CA ASP A 402 15.44 -15.73 16.56
C ASP A 402 14.63 -15.50 17.84
N ALA A 403 14.87 -16.32 18.88
CA ALA A 403 14.20 -16.22 20.17
C ALA A 403 14.42 -14.83 20.80
N GLY A 404 13.33 -14.18 21.21
CA GLY A 404 13.32 -12.77 21.66
C GLY A 404 12.74 -11.78 20.64
N SER A 405 12.60 -12.17 19.37
CA SER A 405 12.03 -11.31 18.31
C SER A 405 10.60 -10.81 18.60
N GLU A 406 9.81 -11.53 19.40
CA GLU A 406 8.38 -11.24 19.63
C GLU A 406 8.09 -9.81 20.13
N ALA A 407 8.93 -9.22 20.97
CA ALA A 407 8.76 -7.83 21.42
C ALA A 407 8.89 -6.83 20.26
N VAL A 408 9.85 -7.06 19.35
CA VAL A 408 10.07 -6.26 18.14
C VAL A 408 8.93 -6.46 17.15
N LEU A 409 8.52 -7.72 16.91
CA LEU A 409 7.40 -8.05 16.03
C LEU A 409 6.10 -7.39 16.52
N ALA A 410 5.82 -7.44 17.82
CA ALA A 410 4.65 -6.79 18.41
C ALA A 410 4.67 -5.26 18.21
N ALA A 411 5.81 -4.60 18.44
CA ALA A 411 5.95 -3.14 18.24
C ALA A 411 5.77 -2.72 16.77
N LEU A 412 6.33 -3.47 15.83
CA LEU A 412 6.20 -3.23 14.38
C LEU A 412 4.78 -3.53 13.87
N THR A 413 4.13 -4.59 14.38
CA THR A 413 2.77 -4.99 14.01
C THR A 413 1.71 -4.04 14.57
N ALA A 414 1.84 -3.62 15.83
CA ALA A 414 0.98 -2.58 16.42
C ALA A 414 1.02 -1.26 15.64
N SER A 415 2.18 -0.98 15.02
CA SER A 415 2.43 0.19 14.17
C SER A 415 2.15 -0.07 12.68
N ARG A 416 1.72 -1.29 12.32
CA ARG A 416 1.39 -1.77 10.96
C ARG A 416 2.51 -1.61 9.92
N LEU A 417 3.76 -1.67 10.36
CA LEU A 417 4.95 -1.68 9.50
C LEU A 417 5.20 -3.07 8.90
N ILE A 418 4.83 -4.10 9.66
CA ILE A 418 4.78 -5.51 9.22
C ILE A 418 3.37 -6.08 9.46
N THR A 419 3.06 -7.14 8.74
CA THR A 419 1.95 -8.06 9.00
C THR A 419 2.54 -9.38 9.54
N VAL A 420 1.90 -9.96 10.54
CA VAL A 420 2.22 -11.27 11.11
C VAL A 420 0.95 -12.11 11.08
N ASP A 421 1.02 -13.32 10.55
CA ASP A 421 -0.05 -14.33 10.62
C ASP A 421 0.38 -15.53 11.48
N GLN A 422 -0.21 -16.71 11.27
CA GLN A 422 0.12 -17.89 12.08
C GLN A 422 1.56 -18.36 11.80
N ASP A 423 1.98 -18.36 10.53
CA ASP A 423 3.19 -19.02 10.04
C ASP A 423 4.22 -18.04 9.47
N HIS A 424 3.79 -16.84 9.07
CA HIS A 424 4.60 -15.89 8.30
C HIS A 424 4.65 -14.47 8.87
N VAL A 425 5.70 -13.75 8.45
CA VAL A 425 5.89 -12.31 8.60
C VAL A 425 6.17 -11.70 7.24
N GLU A 426 5.54 -10.57 6.91
CA GLU A 426 5.86 -9.77 5.72
C GLU A 426 5.81 -8.26 6.02
N ILE A 427 6.59 -7.46 5.26
CA ILE A 427 6.45 -6.00 5.27
C ILE A 427 5.09 -5.60 4.70
N THR A 428 4.33 -4.76 5.41
CA THR A 428 2.96 -4.38 5.01
C THR A 428 2.90 -3.67 3.66
N HIS A 429 3.93 -2.88 3.32
CA HIS A 429 4.05 -2.28 1.99
C HIS A 429 5.49 -1.96 1.58
N GLU A 430 5.86 -2.25 0.33
CA GLU A 430 7.22 -2.06 -0.25
C GLU A 430 7.74 -0.62 -0.09
N ALA A 431 6.83 0.35 -0.01
CA ALA A 431 7.17 1.75 0.25
C ALA A 431 7.97 1.97 1.55
N LEU A 432 7.87 1.08 2.56
CA LEU A 432 8.72 1.14 3.75
C LEU A 432 10.20 0.96 3.41
N ILE A 433 10.51 0.08 2.46
CA ILE A 433 11.88 -0.18 1.97
C ILE A 433 12.42 1.07 1.25
N SER A 434 11.58 1.70 0.42
CA SER A 434 11.97 2.87 -0.36
C SER A 434 12.17 4.15 0.45
N HIS A 435 11.34 4.40 1.47
CA HIS A 435 11.28 5.70 2.16
C HIS A 435 11.93 5.72 3.55
N TRP A 436 12.34 4.57 4.13
CA TRP A 436 13.02 4.51 5.43
C TRP A 436 14.46 4.00 5.29
N PRO A 437 15.48 4.88 5.29
CA PRO A 437 16.87 4.50 5.04
C PRO A 437 17.42 3.44 6.00
N ALA A 438 16.96 3.36 7.24
CA ALA A 438 17.44 2.39 8.21
C ALA A 438 17.09 0.93 7.86
N ALA A 439 16.05 0.68 7.04
CA ALA A 439 15.76 -0.64 6.46
C ALA A 439 16.85 -1.11 5.49
N ARG A 440 17.46 -0.17 4.73
CA ARG A 440 18.52 -0.46 3.75
C ARG A 440 19.93 -0.42 4.34
N LEU A 441 20.18 0.40 5.36
CA LEU A 441 21.52 0.75 5.84
C LEU A 441 22.29 -0.38 6.54
N ALA A 442 21.68 -1.52 6.84
CA ALA A 442 22.40 -2.69 7.37
C ALA A 442 23.05 -3.57 6.28
N GLY A 443 22.69 -3.39 5.00
CA GLY A 443 23.29 -4.12 3.87
C GLY A 443 24.63 -3.55 3.36
N ARG A 444 25.13 -2.46 3.96
CA ARG A 444 26.40 -1.81 3.59
C ARG A 444 27.32 -1.66 4.80
N GLY A 445 27.96 -2.76 5.20
CA GLY A 445 29.19 -2.68 5.98
C GLY A 445 30.25 -1.82 5.27
N PRO A 446 31.20 -1.21 6.01
CA PRO A 446 32.15 -0.25 5.44
C PRO A 446 33.03 -0.91 4.38
N ARG A 447 32.84 -0.51 3.11
CA ARG A 447 33.75 -0.88 2.00
C ARG A 447 35.04 -0.08 2.10
N GLY A 448 35.92 -0.47 3.02
CA GLY A 448 37.22 0.16 3.22
C GLY A 448 38.23 -0.74 3.95
N ALA A 449 39.39 -0.90 3.33
CA ALA A 449 40.62 -1.53 3.83
C ALA A 449 40.69 -3.08 3.94
N THR A 450 41.92 -3.56 3.69
CA THR A 450 42.50 -4.88 4.03
C THR A 450 41.81 -6.16 3.54
N HIS A 451 42.21 -6.59 2.34
CA HIS A 451 42.34 -8.01 2.01
C HIS A 451 43.61 -8.56 2.71
N PRO A 452 43.56 -9.60 3.55
CA PRO A 452 44.76 -10.37 3.91
C PRO A 452 45.10 -11.38 2.80
N PRO A 453 46.38 -11.59 2.45
CA PRO A 453 46.77 -12.61 1.48
C PRO A 453 46.61 -14.04 2.07
N PRO A 454 46.35 -15.06 1.24
CA PRO A 454 46.23 -16.45 1.71
C PRO A 454 47.56 -16.98 2.23
N ALA A 455 47.57 -17.53 3.45
CA ALA A 455 48.78 -18.03 4.09
C ALA A 455 49.18 -19.42 3.56
N HIS A 456 50.45 -19.58 3.18
CA HIS A 456 51.04 -20.89 2.89
C HIS A 456 51.13 -21.78 4.14
N ARG A 457 50.75 -23.06 4.01
CA ARG A 457 51.22 -24.16 4.87
C ARG A 457 51.43 -25.44 4.07
N GLY A 458 52.69 -25.88 3.97
CA GLY A 458 53.02 -27.32 3.98
C GLY A 458 53.14 -27.79 5.44
N HIS A 459 53.33 -29.05 5.79
CA HIS A 459 53.48 -30.31 5.04
C HIS A 459 52.59 -31.38 5.75
N SER A 460 52.43 -32.67 5.37
CA SER A 460 53.42 -33.66 4.94
C SER A 460 52.83 -34.89 4.24
N ARG A 461 53.72 -35.58 3.51
CA ARG A 461 53.61 -36.89 2.84
C ARG A 461 53.10 -38.03 3.73
N VAL A 462 52.45 -39.02 3.11
CA VAL A 462 52.94 -40.42 3.01
C VAL A 462 52.72 -40.91 1.56
N GLU A 463 53.48 -41.92 1.13
CA GLU A 463 53.58 -42.44 -0.25
C GLU A 463 52.44 -43.35 -0.72
N ASP A 464 52.25 -43.49 -2.04
CA ASP A 464 52.51 -44.77 -2.75
C ASP A 464 52.77 -44.54 -4.27
N ALA A 465 53.01 -45.59 -5.07
CA ALA A 465 53.73 -45.51 -6.35
C ALA A 465 53.22 -46.51 -7.45
N GLN A 466 53.68 -46.51 -8.72
CA GLN A 466 54.76 -45.71 -9.34
C GLN A 466 54.51 -45.23 -10.82
N PRO A 467 54.55 -46.03 -11.92
CA PRO A 467 55.26 -45.51 -13.12
C PRO A 467 54.75 -45.78 -14.57
N ARG A 468 55.32 -45.00 -15.51
CA ARG A 468 55.45 -45.18 -16.99
C ARG A 468 54.23 -44.73 -17.83
N ARG A 469 54.37 -44.20 -19.07
CA ARG A 469 55.48 -44.16 -20.08
C ARG A 469 55.57 -42.77 -20.78
N ARG A 470 56.33 -42.62 -21.90
CA ARG A 470 56.76 -41.31 -22.49
C ARG A 470 56.38 -41.10 -23.98
N ARG A 471 56.07 -39.83 -24.38
CA ARG A 471 56.33 -39.15 -25.69
C ARG A 471 55.66 -39.70 -26.98
N PRO A 472 55.67 -39.00 -28.16
CA PRO A 472 56.01 -37.58 -28.50
C PRO A 472 54.94 -36.83 -29.36
N VAL A 473 55.33 -35.70 -29.98
CA VAL A 473 54.60 -34.68 -30.80
C VAL A 473 55.46 -34.40 -32.06
N PRO A 474 54.96 -34.12 -33.31
CA PRO A 474 53.97 -33.07 -33.67
C PRO A 474 53.02 -33.35 -34.89
N GLY A 475 52.26 -32.32 -35.35
CA GLY A 475 51.60 -32.29 -36.68
C GLY A 475 50.74 -31.03 -36.98
N ARG A 476 50.91 -30.39 -38.15
CA ARG A 476 50.08 -29.30 -38.76
C ARG A 476 49.72 -29.74 -40.20
N PRO A 477 48.61 -29.31 -40.86
CA PRO A 477 48.31 -27.91 -41.23
C PRO A 477 46.76 -27.60 -41.27
N ALA A 478 46.23 -26.80 -42.19
CA ALA A 478 46.03 -25.34 -42.09
C ALA A 478 45.01 -24.80 -43.13
N ARG A 479 44.25 -23.72 -42.79
CA ARG A 479 43.35 -22.91 -43.67
C ARG A 479 42.06 -23.66 -44.15
N THR A 480 40.97 -23.03 -44.65
CA THR A 480 40.78 -21.66 -45.21
C THR A 480 39.33 -21.11 -45.13
N HIS A 481 39.18 -19.79 -44.87
CA HIS A 481 38.19 -18.84 -45.45
C HIS A 481 36.67 -18.83 -45.06
N PRO A 482 35.92 -17.71 -45.28
CA PRO A 482 35.18 -17.06 -44.17
C PRO A 482 33.79 -16.44 -44.51
N GLY A 483 33.26 -15.59 -43.61
CA GLY A 483 32.85 -14.22 -44.02
C GLY A 483 31.42 -13.76 -43.71
N LEU A 484 31.28 -12.72 -42.87
CA LEU A 484 30.12 -11.82 -42.75
C LEU A 484 30.43 -10.66 -41.80
N VAL A 485 30.09 -9.40 -42.15
CA VAL A 485 29.70 -8.25 -41.28
C VAL A 485 29.75 -6.90 -42.06
N ALA A 486 28.72 -6.07 -41.83
CA ALA A 486 28.59 -4.61 -42.04
C ALA A 486 28.83 -3.95 -43.42
N ALA A 487 27.97 -2.96 -43.70
CA ALA A 487 28.16 -1.83 -44.60
C ALA A 487 27.41 -0.61 -43.99
N ASP A 488 27.82 0.63 -44.30
CA ASP A 488 27.39 1.84 -43.58
C ASP A 488 27.20 3.06 -44.51
N THR A 489 26.36 4.01 -44.09
CA THR A 489 26.12 5.39 -44.62
C THR A 489 25.81 5.66 -46.12
N ASP A 490 24.58 6.18 -46.33
CA ASP A 490 24.10 7.38 -47.10
C ASP A 490 25.14 8.32 -47.82
N PRO A 491 24.79 9.24 -48.76
CA PRO A 491 23.47 9.58 -49.39
C PRO A 491 23.42 9.71 -50.93
N ALA A 492 22.20 9.82 -51.51
CA ALA A 492 21.72 11.04 -52.25
C ALA A 492 20.53 10.84 -53.24
N GLN A 493 19.84 11.97 -53.52
CA GLN A 493 19.07 12.35 -54.74
C GLN A 493 17.53 12.20 -54.85
N ARG A 494 16.90 13.40 -54.87
CA ARG A 494 15.88 13.92 -55.83
C ARG A 494 14.39 13.50 -55.79
N ARG A 495 13.62 14.43 -55.19
CA ARG A 495 12.51 15.25 -55.80
C ARG A 495 11.19 14.60 -56.28
N ARG A 496 10.12 15.40 -56.06
CA ARG A 496 8.72 15.33 -56.55
C ARG A 496 7.83 14.30 -55.84
N ALA A 497 6.50 14.44 -55.77
CA ALA A 497 5.59 15.59 -55.66
C ALA A 497 4.14 15.02 -55.59
N GLY A 498 3.25 15.52 -54.73
CA GLY A 498 1.84 15.09 -54.76
C GLY A 498 0.98 15.57 -53.58
N VAL A 499 -0.08 16.34 -53.88
CA VAL A 499 -1.14 16.76 -52.94
C VAL A 499 -2.47 16.78 -53.71
N PRO A 500 -3.47 15.99 -53.29
CA PRO A 500 -4.73 16.55 -52.76
C PRO A 500 -5.20 15.77 -51.51
N ARG A 501 -5.93 16.27 -50.50
CA ARG A 501 -6.77 17.45 -50.22
C ARG A 501 -8.23 17.41 -50.75
N ARG A 502 -9.19 17.60 -49.82
CA ARG A 502 -10.68 17.57 -49.91
C ARG A 502 -11.28 16.15 -49.73
N GLN A 503 -12.50 15.97 -49.19
CA GLN A 503 -13.59 16.94 -48.93
C GLN A 503 -14.40 16.66 -47.64
N ARG A 504 -15.25 17.60 -47.19
CA ARG A 504 -16.12 17.56 -45.99
C ARG A 504 -17.63 17.46 -46.34
N ARG A 505 -18.42 16.88 -45.43
CA ARG A 505 -19.84 17.16 -45.05
C ARG A 505 -20.17 16.24 -43.84
N ASP A 506 -20.85 16.57 -42.73
CA ASP A 506 -21.93 17.52 -42.39
C ASP A 506 -23.30 17.12 -43.03
N GLN A 507 -24.43 16.83 -42.35
CA GLN A 507 -24.89 16.85 -40.93
C GLN A 507 -26.15 15.92 -40.70
N PRO A 508 -26.67 15.70 -39.45
CA PRO A 508 -27.87 14.89 -39.10
C PRO A 508 -29.11 15.77 -38.73
N PRO A 509 -30.23 15.30 -38.07
CA PRO A 509 -31.06 14.07 -38.06
C PRO A 509 -32.58 14.36 -38.34
N PRO A 510 -33.55 13.44 -38.05
CA PRO A 510 -34.83 13.86 -37.41
C PRO A 510 -35.52 12.84 -36.43
N VAL A 511 -36.32 13.34 -35.45
CA VAL A 511 -37.10 12.64 -34.37
C VAL A 511 -38.16 13.64 -33.81
N PRO A 512 -39.32 13.33 -33.12
CA PRO A 512 -40.10 12.10 -32.78
C PRO A 512 -41.47 12.12 -33.57
N PRO A 513 -42.76 12.00 -33.07
CA PRO A 513 -43.48 11.48 -31.84
C PRO A 513 -44.59 10.42 -32.23
N PRO A 514 -45.72 10.12 -31.49
CA PRO A 514 -46.26 10.52 -30.17
C PRO A 514 -46.72 9.35 -29.21
N ARG A 515 -48.04 9.21 -28.90
CA ARG A 515 -48.72 8.50 -27.76
C ARG A 515 -50.24 8.26 -28.10
N PRO A 516 -51.18 7.65 -27.29
CA PRO A 516 -51.18 7.41 -25.82
C PRO A 516 -51.94 6.16 -25.24
N SER A 517 -52.16 6.18 -23.91
CA SER A 517 -53.05 5.35 -23.04
C SER A 517 -52.50 4.02 -22.48
N GLY A 518 -52.82 3.60 -21.24
CA GLY A 518 -53.69 4.22 -20.22
C GLY A 518 -53.51 3.71 -18.76
N ARG A 519 -54.28 4.30 -17.82
CA ARG A 519 -54.49 3.88 -16.41
C ARG A 519 -55.90 3.27 -16.27
N PRO A 520 -56.18 2.37 -15.31
CA PRO A 520 -56.66 2.75 -13.95
C PRO A 520 -55.66 2.33 -12.84
N ALA A 521 -55.68 2.78 -11.58
CA ALA A 521 -56.63 3.47 -10.68
C ALA A 521 -57.53 2.55 -9.80
N GLY A 522 -57.57 2.87 -8.49
CA GLY A 522 -58.09 2.03 -7.39
C GLY A 522 -56.94 1.41 -6.58
N GLY A 523 -56.85 1.45 -5.25
CA GLY A 523 -57.73 1.98 -4.18
C GLY A 523 -58.11 0.85 -3.21
N ALA A 524 -58.12 0.98 -1.88
CA ALA A 524 -57.84 2.03 -0.90
C ALA A 524 -58.00 1.38 0.50
N ALA A 525 -57.66 2.06 1.62
CA ALA A 525 -58.03 1.66 3.00
C ALA A 525 -57.41 0.32 3.53
N ARG A 526 -57.24 0.05 4.83
CA ARG A 526 -57.52 0.76 6.10
C ARG A 526 -56.78 0.02 7.24
N ARG A 527 -56.28 0.75 8.27
CA ARG A 527 -55.89 0.24 9.61
C ARG A 527 -54.73 -0.80 9.58
N GLY A 528 -53.80 -0.87 10.54
CA GLY A 528 -53.67 -0.20 11.83
C GLY A 528 -54.01 -1.13 12.99
N VAL A 529 -53.01 -1.48 13.81
CA VAL A 529 -53.08 -1.78 15.25
C VAL A 529 -51.67 -1.61 15.82
N ARG A 530 -51.55 -1.16 17.07
CA ARG A 530 -50.29 -1.11 17.81
C ARG A 530 -50.04 -2.44 18.51
N HIS A 531 -48.79 -2.82 18.72
CA HIS A 531 -48.44 -3.68 19.85
C HIS A 531 -47.31 -3.05 20.65
N ASP A 532 -47.70 -2.31 21.69
CA ASP A 532 -46.90 -2.22 22.89
C ASP A 532 -46.93 -3.60 23.59
N GLY A 533 -45.85 -3.95 24.30
CA GLY A 533 -45.61 -5.32 24.78
C GLY A 533 -46.28 -5.69 26.11
N VAL A 534 -45.92 -6.87 26.62
CA VAL A 534 -46.06 -7.29 28.03
C VAL A 534 -44.90 -8.24 28.38
N LEU A 535 -44.51 -8.27 29.65
CA LEU A 535 -43.43 -9.11 30.20
C LEU A 535 -43.91 -10.51 30.64
N ALA A 536 -42.92 -11.32 31.06
CA ALA A 536 -43.02 -12.48 31.95
C ALA A 536 -43.40 -13.85 31.34
N ALA A 537 -42.37 -14.63 31.00
CA ALA A 537 -41.99 -15.80 31.81
C ALA A 537 -40.45 -15.93 31.80
#